data_AF-A0A2T7CTT7-F1
#
_entry.id   AF-A0A2T7CTT7-F1
#
_cell.length_a   1.000
_cell.length_b   1.000
_cell.length_c   1.000
_cell.angle_alpha   90.00
_cell.angle_beta   90.00
_cell.angle_gamma   90.00
#
_symmetry.space_group_name_H-M   'P 1'
#
loop_
_entity.id
_entity.type
_entity.pdbx_description
1 polymer ?
#
loop_
_entity_poly.entity_id
_entity_poly.type
_entity_poly.pdbx_seq_one_letter_code
_entity_poly.pdbx_strand_id
1 'polypeptide(L)'
;MNVFRLAGDMTHLISVLVLLLKIHTIKSCAGVSLKTQELYALVFSTRYLDIFTDFTSLYNTVMKLIFLGSSFSIVWYMRHHKLVQRSYDKDHDTFRHQFLVLPCLILALLIHEQFTFKEVMWTFSIYLEAVAILPQLVLLQRTRNIDNLTGQYVFFLGAYRSLYILNWIYRYFTEPHYVHWISTTSMFCVVLFCFGFTIFKWYLISVLLLTLSAWMSGFVQTLLYADFFYYYINSWKNNVKLTLQA
;
A
#
# COMPACT_ATOMS: atom_id res chain seq x y z
N MET A 1 17.96 12.13 3.37
CA MET A 1 16.49 12.28 3.23
C MET A 1 16.27 13.10 1.98
N ASN A 2 15.52 12.60 0.99
CA ASN A 2 15.38 13.27 -0.31
C ASN A 2 13.98 13.87 -0.42
N VAL A 3 13.82 14.92 -1.24
CA VAL A 3 12.56 15.66 -1.39
C VAL A 3 11.40 14.73 -1.78
N PHE A 4 11.61 13.79 -2.70
CA PHE A 4 10.60 12.82 -3.12
C PHE A 4 10.15 11.89 -1.99
N ARG A 5 11.07 11.47 -1.11
CA ARG A 5 10.73 10.62 0.03
C ARG A 5 9.91 11.38 1.07
N LEU A 6 10.32 12.62 1.37
CA LEU A 6 9.57 13.49 2.28
C LEU A 6 8.17 13.77 1.74
N ALA A 7 8.07 14.11 0.45
CA ALA A 7 6.78 14.34 -0.21
C ALA A 7 5.90 13.08 -0.19
N GLY A 8 6.48 11.90 -0.41
CA GLY A 8 5.79 10.62 -0.27
C GLY A 8 5.26 10.41 1.16
N ASP A 9 6.10 10.58 2.17
CA ASP A 9 5.71 10.42 3.58
C ASP A 9 4.57 11.38 3.97
N MET A 10 4.67 12.65 3.58
CA MET A 10 3.63 13.64 3.84
C MET A 10 2.33 13.30 3.09
N THR A 11 2.40 12.85 1.84
CA THR A 11 1.22 12.43 1.07
C THR A 11 0.54 11.22 1.70
N HIS A 12 1.33 10.26 2.20
CA HIS A 12 0.81 9.10 2.92
C HIS A 12 0.12 9.54 4.23
N LEU A 13 0.75 10.44 4.98
CA LEU A 13 0.16 11.00 6.20
C LEU A 13 -1.17 11.72 5.90
N ILE A 14 -1.23 12.53 4.84
CA ILE A 14 -2.46 13.21 4.40
C ILE A 14 -3.56 12.18 4.10
N SER A 15 -3.25 11.09 3.40
CA SER A 15 -4.24 10.05 3.09
C SER A 15 -4.89 9.47 4.36
N VAL A 16 -4.06 9.18 5.38
CA VAL A 16 -4.52 8.63 6.66
C VAL A 16 -5.33 9.65 7.45
N LEU A 17 -4.88 10.92 7.47
CA LEU A 17 -5.60 12.00 8.14
C LEU A 17 -6.96 12.27 7.50
N VAL A 18 -7.06 12.28 6.16
CA VAL A 18 -8.33 12.44 5.44
C VAL A 18 -9.32 11.34 5.82
N LEU A 19 -8.87 10.08 5.88
CA LEU A 19 -9.72 8.97 6.29
C LEU A 19 -10.16 9.09 7.75
N LEU A 20 -9.25 9.46 8.65
CA LEU A 20 -9.55 9.62 10.07
C LEU A 20 -10.53 10.78 10.30
N LEU A 21 -10.34 11.92 9.61
CA LEU A 21 -11.26 13.06 9.64
C LEU A 21 -12.64 12.69 9.08
N LYS A 22 -12.71 11.91 8.00
CA LYS A 22 -13.98 11.37 7.49
C LYS A 22 -14.72 10.61 8.59
N ILE A 23 -14.04 9.64 9.21
CA ILE A 23 -14.63 8.79 10.25
C ILE A 23 -15.01 9.61 11.48
N HIS A 24 -14.20 10.59 11.87
CA HIS A 24 -14.45 11.39 13.07
C HIS A 24 -15.57 12.42 12.87
N THR A 25 -15.65 13.10 11.73
CA THR A 25 -16.62 14.17 11.50
C THR A 25 -17.94 13.62 10.97
N ILE A 26 -17.91 12.73 9.99
CA ILE A 26 -19.12 12.18 9.35
C ILE A 26 -19.68 11.00 10.13
N LYS A 27 -18.87 10.37 11.01
CA LYS A 27 -19.24 9.17 11.78
C LYS A 27 -19.73 8.02 10.89
N SER A 28 -19.22 7.95 9.66
CA SER A 28 -19.54 6.91 8.67
C SER A 28 -18.27 6.32 8.05
N CYS A 29 -18.26 5.01 7.86
CA CYS A 29 -17.25 4.26 7.12
C CYS A 29 -17.83 3.61 5.85
N ALA A 30 -18.93 4.13 5.31
CA ALA A 30 -19.46 3.68 4.03
C ALA A 30 -18.38 3.76 2.93
N GLY A 31 -18.27 2.70 2.12
CA GLY A 31 -17.26 2.58 1.06
C GLY A 31 -15.82 2.36 1.54
N VAL A 32 -15.57 2.10 2.82
CA VAL A 32 -14.23 1.79 3.36
C VAL A 32 -14.20 0.33 3.84
N SER A 33 -13.26 -0.46 3.31
CA SER A 33 -13.06 -1.86 3.65
C SER A 33 -12.36 -1.99 5.00
N LEU A 34 -12.99 -2.67 5.95
CA LEU A 34 -12.39 -2.99 7.24
C LEU A 34 -11.18 -3.90 7.04
N LYS A 35 -11.27 -4.84 6.09
CA LYS A 35 -10.20 -5.81 5.79
C LYS A 35 -8.91 -5.11 5.38
N THR A 36 -9.02 -4.08 4.54
CA THR A 36 -7.85 -3.28 4.14
C THR A 36 -7.21 -2.57 5.33
N GLN A 37 -8.02 -1.99 6.23
CA GLN A 37 -7.49 -1.31 7.43
C GLN A 37 -6.84 -2.29 8.41
N GLU A 38 -7.39 -3.49 8.57
CA GLU A 38 -6.75 -4.57 9.35
C GLU A 38 -5.38 -4.96 8.76
N LEU A 39 -5.29 -5.09 7.43
CA LEU A 39 -4.04 -5.42 6.74
C LEU A 39 -3.00 -4.31 6.90
N TYR A 40 -3.38 -3.03 6.74
CA TYR A 40 -2.46 -1.91 6.96
C TYR A 40 -1.99 -1.81 8.42
N ALA A 41 -2.88 -2.05 9.40
CA ALA A 41 -2.47 -2.12 10.81
C ALA A 41 -1.45 -3.25 11.04
N LEU A 42 -1.63 -4.41 10.42
CA LEU A 42 -0.67 -5.51 10.48
C LEU A 42 0.67 -5.12 9.83
N VAL A 43 0.65 -4.51 8.64
CA VAL A 43 1.85 -4.02 7.95
C VAL A 43 2.66 -3.08 8.84
N PHE A 44 2.04 -2.06 9.43
CA PHE A 44 2.77 -1.11 10.29
C PHE A 44 3.26 -1.76 11.59
N SER A 45 2.50 -2.69 12.15
CA SER A 45 2.90 -3.43 13.35
C SER A 45 4.15 -4.27 13.12
N THR A 46 4.23 -5.00 11.99
CA THR A 46 5.39 -5.83 11.69
C THR A 46 6.57 -5.03 11.15
N ARG A 47 6.33 -3.89 10.50
CA ARG A 47 7.38 -3.01 9.98
C ARG A 47 8.11 -2.22 11.05
N TYR A 48 7.39 -1.73 12.06
CA TYR A 48 7.93 -0.81 13.06
C TYR A 48 8.32 -1.51 14.37
N LEU A 49 8.62 -2.82 14.31
CA LEU A 49 9.17 -3.58 15.45
C LEU A 49 10.51 -3.02 15.94
N ASP A 50 11.22 -2.30 15.07
CA ASP A 50 12.49 -1.64 15.34
C ASP A 50 12.36 -0.35 16.19
N ILE A 51 11.14 0.12 16.48
CA ILE A 51 10.90 1.39 17.20
C ILE A 51 11.57 1.44 18.59
N PHE A 52 11.72 0.28 19.24
CA PHE A 52 12.34 0.19 20.56
C PHE A 52 13.82 -0.17 20.50
N THR A 53 14.35 -0.55 19.34
CA THR A 53 15.73 -1.02 19.21
C THR A 53 16.64 0.00 18.54
N ASP A 54 16.12 0.73 17.55
CA ASP A 54 16.95 1.55 16.67
C ASP A 54 16.43 3.00 16.65
N PHE A 55 17.17 3.89 17.31
CA PHE A 55 16.88 5.32 17.26
C PHE A 55 17.69 5.99 16.14
N THR A 56 17.04 6.25 15.00
CA THR A 56 17.67 7.01 13.91
C THR A 56 17.47 8.51 14.09
N SER A 57 16.22 8.95 14.27
CA SER A 57 15.88 10.37 14.40
C SER A 57 14.51 10.56 15.05
N LEU A 58 14.29 11.76 15.61
CA LEU A 58 13.01 12.15 16.18
C LEU A 58 11.88 12.08 15.14
N TYR A 59 12.11 12.60 13.93
CA TYR A 59 11.15 12.57 12.83
C TYR A 59 10.72 11.13 12.50
N ASN A 60 11.68 10.20 12.38
CA ASN A 60 11.37 8.81 12.06
C ASN A 60 10.50 8.16 13.14
N THR A 61 10.89 8.33 14.41
CA THR A 61 10.16 7.76 15.56
C THR A 61 8.74 8.32 15.66
N VAL A 62 8.59 9.65 15.53
CA VAL A 62 7.29 10.32 15.58
C VAL A 62 6.39 9.85 14.43
N MET A 63 6.90 9.77 13.21
CA MET A 63 6.12 9.29 12.06
C MET A 63 5.66 7.83 12.24
N LYS A 64 6.54 6.95 12.74
CA LYS A 64 6.18 5.55 13.06
C LYS A 64 5.04 5.49 14.09
N LEU A 65 5.13 6.28 15.16
CA LEU A 65 4.09 6.36 16.18
C LEU A 65 2.76 6.88 15.63
N ILE A 66 2.79 7.88 14.77
CA ILE A 66 1.58 8.43 14.13
C ILE A 66 0.93 7.38 13.24
N PHE A 67 1.67 6.69 12.37
CA PHE A 67 1.11 5.65 11.49
C PHE A 67 0.56 4.47 12.28
N LEU A 68 1.27 4.03 13.32
CA LEU A 68 0.81 2.93 14.17
C LEU A 68 -0.46 3.33 14.96
N GLY A 69 -0.44 4.49 15.62
CA GLY A 69 -1.56 4.98 16.41
C GLY A 69 -2.81 5.25 15.56
N SER A 70 -2.65 5.86 14.39
CA SER A 70 -3.76 6.16 13.48
C SER A 70 -4.37 4.89 12.87
N SER A 71 -3.57 3.92 12.43
CA SER A 71 -4.08 2.66 11.87
C SER A 71 -4.89 1.85 12.89
N PHE A 72 -4.40 1.71 14.12
CA PHE A 72 -5.16 1.08 15.20
C PHE A 72 -6.42 1.88 15.56
N SER A 73 -6.33 3.21 15.59
CA SER A 73 -7.49 4.07 15.85
C SER A 73 -8.58 3.87 14.80
N ILE A 74 -8.24 3.83 13.51
CA ILE A 74 -9.21 3.61 12.43
C ILE A 74 -9.91 2.24 12.59
N VAL A 75 -9.15 1.17 12.82
CA VAL A 75 -9.71 -0.16 13.05
C VAL A 75 -10.61 -0.18 14.28
N TRP A 76 -10.19 0.47 15.37
CA TRP A 76 -10.99 0.57 16.60
C TRP A 76 -12.30 1.33 16.36
N TYR A 77 -12.27 2.47 15.67
CA TYR A 77 -13.46 3.23 15.31
C TYR A 77 -14.42 2.40 14.46
N MET A 78 -13.92 1.67 13.46
CA MET A 78 -14.77 0.85 12.60
C MET A 78 -15.41 -0.33 13.34
N ARG A 79 -14.73 -0.94 14.31
CA ARG A 79 -15.27 -2.09 15.05
C ARG A 79 -16.18 -1.72 16.21
N HIS A 80 -15.79 -0.71 17.00
CA HIS A 80 -16.39 -0.48 18.32
C HIS A 80 -17.30 0.74 18.37
N HIS A 81 -17.10 1.72 17.50
CA HIS A 81 -17.91 2.92 17.51
C HIS A 81 -19.28 2.65 16.87
N LYS A 82 -20.34 2.62 17.68
CA LYS A 82 -21.71 2.19 17.29
C LYS A 82 -22.22 2.83 15.99
N LEU A 83 -22.01 4.13 15.79
CA LEU A 83 -22.48 4.83 14.59
C LEU A 83 -21.70 4.42 13.33
N VAL A 84 -20.39 4.24 13.46
CA VAL A 84 -19.51 3.91 12.34
C VAL A 84 -19.73 2.45 11.95
N GLN A 85 -19.78 1.54 12.91
CA GLN A 85 -20.04 0.13 12.69
C GLN A 85 -21.36 -0.13 11.94
N ARG A 86 -22.41 0.67 12.20
CA ARG A 86 -23.70 0.55 11.50
C ARG A 86 -23.63 0.94 10.02
N SER A 87 -22.71 1.83 9.66
CA SER A 87 -22.48 2.26 8.28
C SER A 87 -21.55 1.33 7.49
N TYR A 88 -20.99 0.31 8.14
CA TYR A 88 -20.10 -0.66 7.51
C TYR A 88 -20.91 -1.68 6.70
N ASP A 89 -20.65 -1.71 5.39
CA ASP A 89 -21.29 -2.65 4.47
C ASP A 89 -20.52 -3.97 4.43
N LYS A 90 -20.91 -4.89 5.32
CA LYS A 90 -20.30 -6.22 5.43
C LYS A 90 -20.61 -7.11 4.22
N ASP A 91 -21.73 -6.88 3.55
CA ASP A 91 -22.19 -7.73 2.44
C ASP A 91 -21.36 -7.51 1.19
N HIS A 92 -20.83 -6.30 0.99
CA HIS A 92 -19.96 -6.00 -0.15
C HIS A 92 -18.46 -6.29 0.15
N ASP A 93 -18.03 -6.25 1.41
CA ASP A 93 -16.65 -6.52 1.87
C ASP A 93 -16.36 -8.02 2.10
N THR A 94 -16.69 -8.88 1.12
CA THR A 94 -16.56 -10.35 1.24
C THR A 94 -15.15 -10.89 0.98
N PHE A 95 -14.14 -10.02 0.88
CA PHE A 95 -12.81 -10.42 0.46
C PHE A 95 -12.09 -11.23 1.56
N ARG A 96 -11.60 -12.41 1.19
CA ARG A 96 -10.91 -13.32 2.11
C ARG A 96 -9.43 -12.94 2.22
N HIS A 97 -9.14 -11.95 3.05
CA HIS A 97 -7.79 -11.41 3.29
C HIS A 97 -6.74 -12.46 3.75
N GLN A 98 -7.15 -13.62 4.27
CA GLN A 98 -6.26 -14.75 4.57
C GLN A 98 -5.46 -15.23 3.35
N PHE A 99 -6.05 -15.16 2.16
CA PHE A 99 -5.36 -15.50 0.89
C PHE A 99 -4.27 -14.50 0.51
N LEU A 100 -4.18 -13.34 1.19
CA LEU A 100 -3.07 -12.41 1.02
C LEU A 100 -2.01 -12.65 2.11
N VAL A 101 -2.45 -12.76 3.36
CA VAL A 101 -1.54 -12.90 4.51
C VAL A 101 -0.70 -14.17 4.42
N LEU A 102 -1.31 -15.33 4.14
CA LEU A 102 -0.60 -16.61 4.16
C LEU A 102 0.46 -16.71 3.05
N PRO A 103 0.17 -16.39 1.77
CA PRO A 103 1.20 -16.40 0.74
C PRO A 103 2.31 -15.37 0.98
N CYS A 104 1.98 -14.17 1.47
CA CYS A 104 3.00 -13.17 1.81
C CYS A 104 3.93 -13.63 2.93
N LEU A 105 3.40 -14.35 3.93
CA LEU A 105 4.20 -14.89 5.03
C LEU A 105 5.11 -16.02 4.55
N ILE A 106 4.58 -16.95 3.74
CA ILE A 106 5.39 -18.03 3.13
C ILE A 106 6.50 -17.42 2.28
N LEU A 107 6.16 -16.43 1.44
CA LEU A 107 7.11 -15.77 0.57
C LEU A 107 8.22 -15.06 1.36
N ALA A 108 7.88 -14.37 2.46
CA ALA A 108 8.86 -13.72 3.32
C ALA A 108 9.78 -14.70 4.07
N LEU A 109 9.28 -15.91 4.38
CA LEU A 109 10.12 -16.97 4.95
C LEU A 109 11.08 -17.58 3.92
N LEU A 110 10.66 -17.68 2.67
CA LEU A 110 11.48 -18.25 1.58
C LEU A 110 12.49 -17.26 1.01
N ILE A 111 12.09 -15.98 0.90
CA ILE A 111 12.88 -14.92 0.27
C ILE A 111 13.03 -13.79 1.29
N HIS A 112 14.17 -13.77 1.96
CA HIS A 112 14.57 -12.74 2.92
C HIS A 112 16.06 -12.46 2.74
N GLU A 113 16.51 -11.27 3.15
CA GLU A 113 17.93 -10.90 3.06
C GLU A 113 18.78 -11.60 4.12
N GLN A 114 18.27 -11.64 5.36
CA GLN A 114 18.90 -12.36 6.47
C GLN A 114 17.84 -13.09 7.29
N PHE A 115 18.14 -14.30 7.76
CA PHE A 115 17.20 -15.11 8.53
C PHE A 115 17.13 -14.66 9.99
N THR A 116 16.78 -13.39 10.22
CA THR A 116 16.47 -12.84 11.53
C THR A 116 14.99 -12.53 11.62
N PHE A 117 14.41 -12.64 12.81
CA PHE A 117 12.97 -12.38 13.00
C PHE A 117 12.57 -10.97 12.53
N LYS A 118 13.40 -9.96 12.78
CA LYS A 118 13.14 -8.57 12.36
C LYS A 118 13.13 -8.44 10.84
N GLU A 119 14.13 -9.00 10.15
CA GLU A 119 14.23 -8.94 8.70
C GLU A 119 13.07 -9.67 8.02
N VAL A 120 12.72 -10.87 8.50
CA VAL A 120 11.57 -11.62 7.97
C VAL A 120 10.26 -10.84 8.15
N MET A 121 10.03 -10.24 9.33
CA MET A 121 8.84 -9.41 9.58
C MET A 121 8.83 -8.12 8.74
N TRP A 122 10.00 -7.54 8.50
CA TRP A 122 10.16 -6.39 7.63
C TRP A 122 9.86 -6.75 6.17
N THR A 123 10.42 -7.83 5.64
CA THR A 123 10.14 -8.33 4.28
C THR A 123 8.67 -8.71 4.12
N PHE A 124 8.09 -9.40 5.10
CA PHE A 124 6.66 -9.69 5.15
C PHE A 124 5.81 -8.42 5.04
N SER A 125 6.17 -7.37 5.77
CA SER A 125 5.45 -6.09 5.72
C SER A 125 5.46 -5.47 4.32
N ILE A 126 6.55 -5.61 3.56
CA ILE A 126 6.69 -5.07 2.20
C ILE A 126 5.78 -5.83 1.24
N TYR A 127 5.81 -7.15 1.29
CA TYR A 127 4.97 -7.98 0.43
C TYR A 127 3.48 -7.79 0.73
N LEU A 128 3.12 -7.77 2.01
CA LEU A 128 1.73 -7.59 2.42
C LEU A 128 1.19 -6.21 2.03
N GLU A 129 1.99 -5.15 2.19
CA GLU A 129 1.58 -3.79 1.86
C GLU A 129 1.28 -3.58 0.37
N ALA A 130 2.00 -4.30 -0.50
CA ALA A 130 1.79 -4.25 -1.95
C ALA A 130 0.36 -4.67 -2.34
N VAL A 131 -0.17 -5.68 -1.64
CA VAL A 131 -1.45 -6.31 -1.92
C VAL A 131 -2.55 -5.90 -0.94
N ALA A 132 -2.22 -5.18 0.14
CA ALA A 132 -3.14 -4.82 1.21
C ALA A 132 -4.35 -3.99 0.73
N ILE A 133 -4.22 -3.27 -0.39
CA ILE A 133 -5.28 -2.43 -0.96
C ILE A 133 -6.34 -3.22 -1.74
N LEU A 134 -6.08 -4.47 -2.11
CA LEU A 134 -6.99 -5.27 -2.93
C LEU A 134 -8.44 -5.35 -2.41
N PRO A 135 -8.68 -5.59 -1.10
CA PRO A 135 -10.05 -5.64 -0.57
C PRO A 135 -10.80 -4.31 -0.78
N GLN A 136 -10.11 -3.16 -0.64
CA GLN A 136 -10.68 -1.84 -0.86
C GLN A 136 -11.04 -1.61 -2.33
N LEU A 137 -10.17 -1.98 -3.26
CA LEU A 137 -10.47 -1.83 -4.70
C LEU A 137 -11.66 -2.69 -5.12
N VAL A 138 -11.71 -3.94 -4.65
CA VAL A 138 -12.83 -4.85 -4.90
C VAL A 138 -14.13 -4.30 -4.30
N LEU A 139 -14.07 -3.72 -3.09
CA LEU A 139 -15.22 -3.06 -2.47
C LEU A 139 -15.70 -1.88 -3.32
N LEU A 140 -14.80 -1.06 -3.84
CA LEU A 140 -15.15 0.10 -4.68
C LEU A 140 -15.72 -0.31 -6.04
N GLN A 141 -15.25 -1.40 -6.63
CA GLN A 141 -15.83 -1.95 -7.87
C GLN A 141 -17.27 -2.44 -7.67
N ARG A 142 -17.57 -2.99 -6.49
CA ARG A 142 -18.91 -3.46 -6.14
C ARG A 142 -19.82 -2.30 -5.70
N THR A 143 -19.24 -1.28 -5.08
CA THR A 143 -19.95 -0.12 -4.56
C THR A 143 -20.11 0.92 -5.66
N ARG A 144 -21.30 1.00 -6.27
CA ARG A 144 -21.56 1.92 -7.40
C ARG A 144 -21.54 3.41 -7.04
N ASN A 145 -21.51 3.77 -5.75
CA ASN A 145 -21.53 5.17 -5.32
C ASN A 145 -20.42 5.40 -4.30
N ILE A 146 -19.34 6.03 -4.75
CA ILE A 146 -18.15 6.28 -3.94
C ILE A 146 -18.18 7.73 -3.48
N ASP A 147 -18.07 7.93 -2.16
CA ASP A 147 -17.95 9.29 -1.59
C ASP A 147 -16.65 9.96 -2.07
N ASN A 148 -16.71 11.26 -2.37
CA ASN A 148 -15.54 12.02 -2.80
C ASN A 148 -14.36 11.92 -1.82
N LEU A 149 -14.63 11.93 -0.50
CA LEU A 149 -13.59 11.78 0.53
C LEU A 149 -12.90 10.40 0.49
N THR A 150 -13.65 9.34 0.21
CA THR A 150 -13.07 8.00 0.01
C THR A 150 -12.20 7.98 -1.23
N GLY A 151 -12.65 8.61 -2.32
CA GLY A 151 -11.87 8.74 -3.55
C GLY A 151 -10.57 9.50 -3.33
N GLN A 152 -10.61 10.63 -2.60
CA GLN A 152 -9.43 11.42 -2.24
C GLN A 152 -8.44 10.62 -1.37
N TYR A 153 -8.93 9.88 -0.38
CA TYR A 153 -8.11 8.99 0.43
C TYR A 153 -7.33 8.00 -0.45
N VAL A 154 -8.02 7.25 -1.32
CA VAL A 154 -7.38 6.26 -2.21
C VAL A 154 -6.44 6.93 -3.20
N PHE A 155 -6.80 8.12 -3.70
CA PHE A 155 -5.94 8.91 -4.58
C PHE A 155 -4.61 9.28 -3.90
N PHE A 156 -4.64 9.84 -2.68
CA PHE A 156 -3.41 10.16 -1.95
C PHE A 156 -2.61 8.90 -1.60
N LEU A 157 -3.31 7.79 -1.30
CA LEU A 157 -2.69 6.49 -1.05
C LEU A 157 -1.97 5.93 -2.30
N GLY A 158 -2.49 6.16 -3.50
CA GLY A 158 -1.76 5.84 -4.73
C GLY A 158 -0.63 6.84 -5.01
N ALA A 159 -0.86 8.13 -4.74
CA ALA A 159 0.08 9.19 -5.08
C ALA A 159 1.41 9.09 -4.31
N TYR A 160 1.36 8.74 -3.02
CA TYR A 160 2.61 8.55 -2.27
C TYR A 160 3.45 7.40 -2.83
N ARG A 161 2.82 6.34 -3.36
CA ARG A 161 3.54 5.22 -4.01
C ARG A 161 4.26 5.68 -5.25
N SER A 162 3.58 6.46 -6.11
CA SER A 162 4.20 7.06 -7.29
C SER A 162 5.40 7.95 -6.92
N LEU A 163 5.29 8.74 -5.84
CA LEU A 163 6.40 9.55 -5.33
C LEU A 163 7.57 8.71 -4.80
N TYR A 164 7.28 7.55 -4.19
CA TYR A 164 8.30 6.59 -3.76
C TYR A 164 9.03 5.94 -4.93
N ILE A 165 8.32 5.61 -6.02
CA ILE A 165 8.95 5.13 -7.26
C ILE A 165 9.88 6.20 -7.84
N LEU A 166 9.41 7.46 -7.91
CA LEU A 166 10.25 8.59 -8.34
C LEU A 166 11.45 8.79 -7.42
N ASN A 167 11.28 8.61 -6.11
CA ASN A 167 12.39 8.65 -5.17
C ASN A 167 13.45 7.59 -5.51
N TRP A 168 13.02 6.36 -5.81
CA TRP A 168 13.96 5.31 -6.13
C TRP A 168 14.70 5.55 -7.46
N ILE A 169 13.99 6.04 -8.49
CA ILE A 169 14.61 6.46 -9.76
C ILE A 169 15.64 7.55 -9.51
N TYR A 170 15.31 8.58 -8.72
CA TYR A 170 16.23 9.65 -8.38
C TYR A 170 17.49 9.11 -7.69
N ARG A 171 17.33 8.24 -6.68
CA ARG A 171 18.47 7.66 -5.94
C ARG A 171 19.37 6.82 -6.82
N TYR A 172 18.80 6.07 -7.76
CA TYR A 172 19.56 5.29 -8.73
C TYR A 172 20.52 6.15 -9.56
N PHE A 173 20.10 7.37 -9.93
CA PHE A 173 20.94 8.28 -10.71
C PHE A 173 21.91 9.12 -9.88
N THR A 174 21.57 9.48 -8.63
CA THR A 174 22.37 10.43 -7.84
C THR A 174 23.36 9.80 -6.87
N GLU A 175 23.11 8.59 -6.38
CA GLU A 175 23.93 7.94 -5.36
C GLU A 175 24.83 6.86 -6.01
N PRO A 176 26.13 7.13 -6.27
CA PRO A 176 27.06 6.10 -6.75
C PRO A 176 27.21 5.01 -5.68
N HIS A 177 27.04 3.74 -6.09
CA HIS A 177 26.91 2.57 -5.21
C HIS A 177 25.58 2.40 -4.47
N TYR A 178 24.52 3.15 -4.81
CA TYR A 178 23.15 2.76 -4.45
C TYR A 178 22.66 1.62 -5.36
N VAL A 179 23.43 0.54 -5.33
CA VAL A 179 23.19 -0.72 -6.01
C VAL A 179 23.02 -1.75 -4.90
N HIS A 180 22.02 -1.55 -4.03
CA HIS A 180 21.43 -2.74 -3.43
C HIS A 180 20.99 -3.59 -4.62
N TRP A 181 21.44 -4.84 -4.69
CA TRP A 181 21.10 -5.82 -5.74
C TRP A 181 19.60 -5.81 -6.12
N ILE A 182 18.76 -5.47 -5.14
CA ILE A 182 17.32 -5.17 -5.19
C ILE A 182 16.90 -4.10 -6.22
N SER A 183 17.71 -3.04 -6.43
CA SER A 183 17.37 -1.89 -7.28
C SER A 183 17.72 -2.08 -8.75
N THR A 184 18.75 -2.86 -9.07
CA THR A 184 19.29 -2.96 -10.45
C THR A 184 18.61 -4.07 -11.24
N THR A 185 18.24 -5.17 -10.58
CA THR A 185 17.56 -6.31 -11.23
C THR A 185 16.06 -6.03 -11.47
N SER A 186 15.44 -5.19 -10.64
CA SER A 186 14.03 -4.78 -10.78
C SER A 186 13.79 -3.74 -11.87
N MET A 187 14.75 -2.84 -12.11
CA MET A 187 14.68 -1.86 -13.21
C MET A 187 14.71 -2.57 -14.59
N PHE A 188 15.44 -3.67 -14.71
CA PHE A 188 15.48 -4.50 -15.92
C PHE A 188 14.16 -5.25 -16.16
N CYS A 189 13.48 -5.72 -15.10
CA CYS A 189 12.17 -6.37 -15.21
C CYS A 189 11.06 -5.40 -15.66
N VAL A 190 11.09 -4.13 -15.20
CA VAL A 190 10.13 -3.11 -15.62
C VAL A 190 10.28 -2.79 -17.11
N VAL A 191 11.52 -2.70 -17.61
CA VAL A 191 11.79 -2.47 -19.03
C VAL A 191 11.36 -3.68 -19.89
N LEU A 192 11.63 -4.90 -19.45
CA LEU A 192 11.21 -6.12 -20.15
C LEU A 192 9.69 -6.34 -20.15
N PHE A 193 8.99 -5.97 -19.06
CA PHE A 193 7.53 -6.07 -18.98
C PHE A 193 6.83 -5.06 -19.89
N CYS A 194 7.41 -3.86 -20.06
CA CYS A 194 6.93 -2.87 -21.02
C CYS A 194 7.13 -3.27 -22.50
N PHE A 195 7.99 -4.26 -22.80
CA PHE A 195 8.35 -4.64 -24.18
C PHE A 195 7.69 -5.92 -24.73
N GLY A 196 6.68 -6.47 -24.05
CA GLY A 196 5.76 -7.43 -24.67
C GLY A 196 6.05 -8.90 -24.38
N PHE A 197 4.96 -9.60 -24.06
CA PHE A 197 4.89 -10.97 -23.56
C PHE A 197 4.67 -11.95 -24.72
N THR A 198 5.48 -13.02 -24.87
CA THR A 198 4.90 -14.35 -25.25
C THR A 198 5.74 -15.64 -25.06
N ILE A 199 7.06 -15.68 -24.83
CA ILE A 199 7.81 -16.98 -24.89
C ILE A 199 8.77 -17.24 -23.70
N PHE A 200 8.55 -16.69 -22.50
CA PHE A 200 9.46 -16.93 -21.36
C PHE A 200 8.74 -17.31 -20.05
N LYS A 201 7.71 -18.14 -20.13
CA LYS A 201 6.81 -18.40 -18.98
C LYS A 201 7.39 -19.32 -17.88
N TRP A 202 8.48 -20.07 -18.09
CA TRP A 202 8.96 -21.03 -17.09
C TRP A 202 10.35 -20.73 -16.49
N TYR A 203 11.28 -20.17 -17.27
CA TYR A 203 12.61 -19.78 -16.75
C TYR A 203 12.60 -18.40 -16.07
N LEU A 204 11.64 -17.53 -16.46
CA LEU A 204 11.42 -16.26 -15.76
C LEU A 204 10.86 -16.53 -14.36
N ILE A 205 9.95 -17.48 -14.16
CA ILE A 205 9.33 -17.69 -12.83
C ILE A 205 10.37 -18.10 -11.78
N SER A 206 11.37 -18.92 -12.11
CA SER A 206 12.43 -19.29 -11.14
C SER A 206 13.40 -18.13 -10.83
N VAL A 207 13.71 -17.26 -11.79
CA VAL A 207 14.62 -16.10 -11.60
C VAL A 207 13.90 -14.85 -11.06
N LEU A 208 12.62 -14.69 -11.40
CA LEU A 208 11.68 -13.66 -10.95
C LEU A 208 11.21 -13.93 -9.51
N LEU A 209 11.10 -15.20 -9.11
CA LEU A 209 10.89 -15.58 -7.71
C LEU A 209 12.14 -15.36 -6.85
N LEU A 210 13.35 -15.36 -7.42
CA LEU A 210 14.58 -15.15 -6.65
C LEU A 210 14.91 -13.67 -6.38
N THR A 211 14.18 -12.70 -6.95
CA THR A 211 14.56 -11.27 -6.91
C THR A 211 13.42 -10.30 -6.57
N LEU A 212 12.40 -10.80 -5.85
CA LEU A 212 11.27 -10.02 -5.32
C LEU A 212 11.71 -9.08 -4.22
N SER A 213 12.00 -7.84 -4.61
CA SER A 213 12.47 -6.80 -3.71
C SER A 213 11.70 -5.50 -3.95
N ALA A 214 11.70 -4.63 -2.92
CA ALA A 214 10.77 -3.51 -2.67
C ALA A 214 10.19 -2.75 -3.88
N TRP A 215 10.95 -2.64 -4.97
CA TRP A 215 10.52 -2.10 -6.26
C TRP A 215 9.36 -2.84 -6.92
N MET A 216 9.41 -4.18 -6.99
CA MET A 216 8.34 -4.97 -7.60
C MET A 216 7.04 -4.87 -6.80
N SER A 217 7.13 -4.87 -5.46
CA SER A 217 5.98 -4.58 -4.61
C SER A 217 5.41 -3.18 -4.84
N GLY A 218 6.28 -2.17 -4.97
CA GLY A 218 5.85 -0.81 -5.27
C GLY A 218 5.18 -0.71 -6.65
N PHE A 219 5.73 -1.39 -7.65
CA PHE A 219 5.19 -1.41 -9.01
C PHE A 219 3.87 -2.15 -9.09
N VAL A 220 3.77 -3.36 -8.52
CA VAL A 220 2.50 -4.12 -8.43
C VAL A 220 1.43 -3.26 -7.78
N GLN A 221 1.78 -2.57 -6.69
CA GLN A 221 0.87 -1.69 -5.99
C GLN A 221 0.44 -0.49 -6.86
N THR A 222 1.37 0.17 -7.56
CA THR A 222 1.04 1.27 -8.49
C THR A 222 0.18 0.80 -9.66
N LEU A 223 0.42 -0.39 -10.21
CA LEU A 223 -0.43 -0.98 -11.25
C LEU A 223 -1.85 -1.25 -10.76
N LEU A 224 -2.01 -1.73 -9.52
CA LEU A 224 -3.33 -1.89 -8.91
C LEU A 224 -4.08 -0.56 -8.76
N TYR A 225 -3.37 0.56 -8.56
CA TYR A 225 -3.97 1.90 -8.54
C TYR A 225 -4.22 2.51 -9.92
N ALA A 226 -3.54 2.04 -10.97
CA ALA A 226 -3.57 2.68 -12.30
C ALA A 226 -4.99 2.75 -12.88
N ASP A 227 -5.74 1.64 -12.76
CA ASP A 227 -7.13 1.57 -13.21
C ASP A 227 -8.01 2.54 -12.42
N PHE A 228 -7.86 2.57 -11.09
CA PHE A 228 -8.56 3.53 -10.23
C PHE A 228 -8.23 4.99 -10.60
N PHE A 229 -6.97 5.31 -10.86
CA PHE A 229 -6.56 6.67 -11.24
C PHE A 229 -7.20 7.15 -12.54
N TYR A 230 -7.31 6.27 -13.52
CA TYR A 230 -7.95 6.58 -14.79
C TYR A 230 -9.41 7.02 -14.56
N TYR A 231 -10.20 6.20 -13.85
CA TYR A 231 -11.59 6.51 -13.55
C TYR A 231 -11.74 7.74 -12.64
N TYR A 232 -10.83 7.91 -11.66
CA TYR A 232 -10.84 9.06 -10.77
C TYR A 232 -10.61 10.38 -11.52
N ILE A 233 -9.60 10.44 -12.39
CA ILE A 233 -9.29 11.63 -13.18
C ILE A 233 -10.44 11.93 -14.16
N ASN A 234 -11.03 10.90 -14.77
CA ASN A 234 -12.15 11.07 -15.68
C ASN A 234 -13.41 11.61 -14.94
N SER A 235 -13.72 11.06 -13.78
CA SER A 235 -14.80 11.54 -12.91
C SER A 235 -14.59 12.99 -12.48
N TRP A 236 -13.36 13.34 -12.07
CA TRP A 236 -13.00 14.70 -11.67
C TRP A 236 -13.11 15.70 -12.83
N LYS A 237 -12.59 15.37 -14.02
CA LYS A 237 -12.68 16.23 -15.21
C LYS A 237 -14.13 16.50 -15.64
N ASN A 238 -14.99 15.49 -15.54
CA ASN A 238 -16.37 15.59 -15.98
C ASN A 238 -17.33 16.09 -14.88
N ASN A 239 -16.84 16.35 -13.66
CA ASN A 239 -17.67 16.66 -12.48
C ASN A 239 -18.80 15.64 -12.22
N VAL A 240 -18.58 14.38 -12.61
CA VAL A 240 -19.52 13.27 -12.40
C VAL A 240 -19.06 12.48 -11.17
N LYS A 241 -20.01 11.92 -10.40
CA LYS A 241 -19.66 11.03 -9.28
C LYS A 241 -18.81 9.85 -9.74
N LEU A 242 -17.84 9.46 -8.91
CA LEU A 242 -16.94 8.35 -9.22
C LEU A 242 -17.73 7.04 -9.26
N THR A 243 -17.75 6.42 -10.43
CA THR A 243 -18.33 5.10 -10.69
C THR A 243 -17.26 4.25 -11.35
N LEU A 244 -16.94 3.10 -10.75
CA LEU A 244 -16.06 2.11 -11.38
C LEU A 244 -16.95 1.16 -12.19
N GLN A 245 -16.64 0.99 -13.48
CA GLN A 245 -17.30 -0.03 -14.30
C GLN A 245 -16.68 -1.38 -13.97
N ALA A 246 -17.53 -2.37 -13.71
CA ALA A 246 -17.13 -3.73 -13.32
C ALA A 246 -16.61 -4.56 -14.51
#